data_AF-A0ABD6DLQ5-F1
#
_entry.id   AF-A0ABD6DLQ5-F1
#
_cell.length_a   1.000
_cell.length_b   1.000
_cell.length_c   1.000
_cell.angle_alpha   90.00
_cell.angle_beta   90.00
_cell.angle_gamma   90.00
#
_symmetry.space_group_name_H-M   'P 1'
#
loop_
_entity.id
_entity.type
_entity.pdbx_description
1 polymer ?
#
loop_
_entity_poly.entity_id
_entity_poly.type
_entity_poly.pdbx_seq_one_letter_code
_entity_poly.pdbx_strand_id
1 'polypeptide(L)'
;MSRSFGGTVLKLVVWAFVVLVALSVVGTVVGLLLGILSAVFTLVVVLGLLVLFGAVAAGVLSLLGGSGDDDGRTSDWFEAETTVETEPADAATEASRLRERYVAGEIDEVEFERRLDLLLDDPESEALLDDDRETEWEFDR
;
A
#
# COMPACT_ATOMS: atom_id res chain seq x y z
N MET A 1 -49.81 -41.51 -33.71
CA MET A 1 -49.63 -40.07 -33.98
C MET A 1 -48.58 -39.48 -33.01
N SER A 2 -47.37 -40.05 -32.98
CA SER A 2 -46.39 -39.81 -31.88
C SER A 2 -44.99 -39.37 -32.34
N ARG A 3 -44.75 -39.23 -33.65
CA ARG A 3 -43.42 -38.86 -34.18
C ARG A 3 -43.14 -37.34 -34.19
N SER A 4 -44.15 -36.48 -34.05
CA SER A 4 -43.92 -35.02 -34.04
C SER A 4 -43.46 -34.47 -32.69
N PHE A 5 -43.84 -35.12 -31.58
CA PHE A 5 -43.61 -34.59 -30.23
C PHE A 5 -42.12 -34.53 -29.86
N GLY A 6 -41.37 -35.60 -30.16
CA GLY A 6 -39.93 -35.66 -29.88
C GLY A 6 -39.10 -34.66 -30.68
N GLY A 7 -39.48 -34.40 -31.94
CA GLY A 7 -38.79 -33.41 -32.79
C GLY A 7 -39.01 -31.97 -32.32
N THR A 8 -40.20 -31.65 -31.82
CA THR A 8 -40.50 -30.31 -31.28
C THR A 8 -39.78 -30.07 -29.97
N VAL A 9 -39.77 -31.04 -29.05
CA VAL A 9 -39.05 -30.93 -27.78
C VAL A 9 -37.56 -30.76 -28.02
N LEU A 10 -36.96 -31.54 -28.92
CA LEU A 10 -35.54 -31.40 -29.25
C LEU A 10 -35.21 -30.01 -29.82
N LYS A 11 -36.05 -29.48 -30.72
CA LYS A 11 -35.88 -28.13 -31.28
C LYS A 11 -35.97 -27.04 -30.20
N LEU A 12 -36.90 -27.18 -29.27
CA LEU A 12 -37.04 -26.25 -28.14
C LEU A 12 -35.82 -26.29 -27.23
N VAL A 13 -35.30 -27.48 -26.92
CA VAL A 13 -34.07 -27.64 -26.11
C VAL A 13 -32.87 -27.01 -26.81
N VAL A 14 -32.71 -27.23 -28.12
CA VAL A 14 -31.63 -26.62 -28.90
C VAL A 14 -31.75 -25.10 -28.91
N TRP A 15 -32.95 -24.56 -29.12
CA TRP A 15 -33.15 -23.11 -29.12
C TRP A 15 -32.92 -22.50 -27.74
N ALA A 16 -33.40 -23.15 -26.68
CA ALA A 16 -33.15 -22.75 -25.31
C ALA A 16 -31.65 -22.73 -24.98
N PHE A 17 -30.90 -23.74 -25.43
CA PHE A 17 -29.45 -23.78 -25.26
C PHE A 17 -28.74 -22.64 -26.02
N VAL A 18 -29.13 -22.37 -27.26
CA VAL A 18 -28.59 -21.24 -28.04
C VAL A 18 -28.87 -19.91 -27.34
N VAL A 19 -30.09 -19.72 -26.85
CA VAL A 19 -30.47 -18.53 -26.08
C VAL A 19 -29.66 -18.42 -24.80
N LEU A 20 -29.49 -19.52 -24.05
CA LEU A 20 -28.67 -19.54 -22.84
C LEU A 20 -27.22 -19.13 -23.13
N VAL A 21 -26.62 -19.66 -24.20
CA VAL A 21 -25.25 -19.30 -24.61
C VAL A 21 -25.20 -17.82 -25.00
N ALA A 22 -26.16 -17.32 -25.77
CA ALA A 22 -26.22 -15.91 -26.14
C ALA A 22 -26.35 -15.00 -24.90
N LEU A 23 -27.23 -15.34 -23.95
CA LEU A 23 -27.36 -14.62 -22.69
C LEU A 23 -26.08 -14.67 -21.85
N SER A 24 -25.37 -15.80 -21.84
CA SER A 24 -24.10 -15.93 -21.13
C SER A 24 -23.07 -14.95 -21.69
N VAL A 25 -22.93 -14.86 -23.01
CA VAL A 25 -22.00 -13.92 -23.67
C VAL A 25 -22.41 -12.46 -23.39
N VAL A 26 -23.70 -12.14 -23.46
CA VAL A 26 -24.16 -10.78 -23.12
C VAL A 26 -23.89 -10.48 -21.65
N GLY A 27 -24.16 -11.44 -20.77
CA GLY A 27 -23.92 -11.33 -19.34
C GLY A 27 -22.46 -11.11 -19.00
N THR A 28 -21.52 -11.78 -19.67
CA THR A 28 -20.09 -11.57 -19.45
C THR A 28 -19.64 -10.19 -19.90
N VAL A 29 -20.13 -9.70 -21.05
CA VAL A 29 -19.81 -8.34 -21.52
C VAL A 29 -20.34 -7.29 -20.55
N VAL A 30 -21.60 -7.40 -20.15
CA VAL A 30 -22.21 -6.47 -19.18
C VAL A 30 -21.51 -6.55 -17.83
N GLY A 31 -21.21 -7.76 -17.36
CA GLY A 31 -20.47 -7.99 -16.12
C GLY A 31 -19.07 -7.38 -16.16
N LEU A 32 -18.37 -7.47 -17.29
CA LEU A 32 -17.05 -6.86 -17.46
C LEU A 32 -17.13 -5.34 -17.40
N LEU A 33 -18.09 -4.73 -18.09
CA LEU A 33 -18.30 -3.28 -18.08
C LEU A 33 -18.63 -2.77 -16.67
N LEU A 34 -19.55 -3.46 -15.97
CA LEU A 34 -19.88 -3.14 -14.59
C LEU A 34 -18.70 -3.38 -13.64
N GLY A 35 -17.91 -4.43 -13.89
CA GLY A 35 -16.70 -4.72 -13.13
C GLY A 35 -15.66 -3.61 -13.24
N ILE A 36 -15.41 -3.12 -14.46
CA ILE A 36 -14.51 -1.97 -14.70
C ILE A 36 -15.05 -0.73 -13.99
N LEU A 37 -16.34 -0.42 -14.15
CA LEU A 37 -16.97 0.72 -13.49
C LEU A 37 -16.87 0.63 -11.96
N SER A 38 -17.14 -0.55 -11.41
CA SER A 38 -17.02 -0.84 -9.98
C SER A 38 -15.58 -0.69 -9.48
N ALA A 39 -14.60 -1.18 -10.24
CA ALA A 39 -13.18 -1.05 -9.90
C ALA A 39 -12.75 0.42 -9.86
N VAL A 40 -13.11 1.21 -10.88
CA VAL A 40 -12.83 2.65 -10.90
C VAL A 40 -13.52 3.36 -9.75
N PHE A 41 -14.79 3.08 -9.50
CA PHE A 41 -15.53 3.66 -8.39
C PHE A 41 -14.88 3.34 -7.04
N THR A 42 -14.52 2.07 -6.82
CA THR A 42 -13.83 1.63 -5.60
C THR A 42 -12.50 2.34 -5.44
N LEU A 43 -11.73 2.47 -6.52
CA LEU A 43 -10.45 3.19 -6.49
C LEU A 43 -10.65 4.64 -6.07
N VAL A 44 -11.61 5.35 -6.68
CA VAL A 44 -11.93 6.75 -6.32
C VAL A 44 -12.35 6.86 -4.85
N VAL A 45 -13.17 5.93 -4.36
CA VAL A 45 -13.61 5.92 -2.96
C VAL A 45 -12.43 5.68 -2.02
N VAL A 46 -11.55 4.72 -2.31
CA VAL A 46 -10.36 4.44 -1.50
C VAL A 46 -9.42 5.64 -1.47
N LEU A 47 -9.13 6.26 -2.62
CA LEU A 47 -8.32 7.48 -2.64
C LEU A 47 -8.97 8.62 -1.84
N GLY A 48 -10.29 8.80 -1.99
CA GLY A 48 -11.04 9.81 -1.25
C GLY A 48 -10.96 9.56 0.27
N LEU A 49 -11.10 8.31 0.70
CA LEU A 49 -10.96 7.92 2.10
C LEU A 49 -9.53 8.13 2.61
N LEU A 50 -8.50 7.84 1.81
CA LEU A 50 -7.11 8.10 2.20
C LEU A 50 -6.84 9.59 2.37
N VAL A 51 -7.32 10.43 1.45
CA VAL A 51 -7.19 11.89 1.55
C VAL A 51 -7.93 12.39 2.79
N LEU A 52 -9.17 11.93 3.02
CA LEU A 52 -9.94 12.30 4.20
C LEU A 52 -9.26 11.85 5.49
N PHE A 53 -8.77 10.61 5.53
CA PHE A 53 -8.08 10.06 6.69
C PHE A 53 -6.77 10.81 6.96
N GLY A 54 -6.00 11.12 5.93
CA GLY A 54 -4.79 11.94 6.05
C GLY A 54 -5.10 13.34 6.57
N ALA A 55 -6.18 13.99 6.09
CA ALA A 55 -6.60 15.29 6.58
C ALA A 55 -7.05 15.25 8.05
N VAL A 56 -7.78 14.21 8.46
CA VAL A 56 -8.17 13.99 9.86
C VAL A 56 -6.94 13.75 10.73
N ALA A 57 -6.02 12.87 10.30
CA ALA A 57 -4.80 12.59 11.02
C ALA A 57 -3.93 13.85 11.17
N ALA A 58 -3.75 14.62 10.10
CA ALA A 58 -3.03 15.89 10.13
C ALA A 58 -3.71 16.92 11.04
N GLY A 59 -5.05 16.98 11.03
CA GLY A 59 -5.80 17.84 11.96
C GLY A 59 -5.61 17.44 13.42
N VAL A 60 -5.67 16.15 13.73
CA VAL A 60 -5.43 15.64 15.09
C VAL A 60 -3.99 15.89 15.54
N LEU A 61 -3.01 15.65 14.65
CA LEU A 61 -1.60 15.96 14.89
C LEU A 61 -1.37 17.46 15.09
N SER A 62 -2.04 18.32 14.33
CA SER A 62 -1.97 19.78 14.48
C SER A 62 -2.58 20.25 15.80
N LEU A 63 -3.65 19.62 16.28
CA LEU A 63 -4.23 19.90 17.59
C LEU A 63 -3.36 19.39 18.75
N LEU A 64 -2.58 18.33 18.53
CA LEU A 64 -1.67 17.76 19.53
C LEU A 64 -0.27 18.41 19.52
N GLY A 65 0.17 18.91 18.37
CA GLY A 65 1.49 19.52 18.13
C GLY A 65 1.49 21.05 17.99
N GLY A 66 0.34 21.70 18.18
CA GLY A 66 0.12 23.14 17.99
C GLY A 66 0.78 24.09 19.00
N SER A 67 2.04 23.84 19.38
CA SER A 67 2.91 24.80 20.09
C SER A 67 4.09 25.28 19.25
N GLY A 68 4.08 25.06 17.93
CA GLY A 68 5.14 25.52 17.03
C GLY A 68 4.57 26.09 15.73
N ASP A 69 4.16 27.36 15.77
CA ASP A 69 4.10 28.17 14.56
C ASP A 69 5.52 28.30 13.99
N ASP A 70 5.69 28.12 12.67
CA ASP A 70 6.47 29.02 11.80
C ASP A 70 6.44 28.51 10.35
N ASP A 71 5.61 29.20 9.56
CA ASP A 71 5.98 29.88 8.31
C ASP A 71 6.67 29.12 7.17
N GLY A 72 5.97 29.10 6.03
CA GLY A 72 6.53 28.69 4.76
C GLY A 72 7.77 29.48 4.36
N ARG A 73 8.82 28.77 3.92
CA ARG A 73 9.90 29.34 3.11
C ARG A 73 10.22 28.38 1.97
N THR A 74 9.75 28.77 0.78
CA THR A 74 10.42 28.46 -0.48
C THR A 74 11.85 28.99 -0.46
N SER A 75 12.78 28.14 -0.91
CA SER A 75 14.10 28.46 -1.49
C SER A 75 15.01 29.43 -0.73
N ASP A 76 16.16 28.95 -0.24
CA ASP A 76 17.42 29.41 -0.82
C ASP A 76 18.59 28.48 -0.51
N TRP A 77 19.53 28.49 -1.45
CA TRP A 77 20.83 27.88 -1.42
C TRP A 77 21.78 28.63 -0.46
N PHE A 78 22.64 27.87 0.20
CA PHE A 78 23.95 28.27 0.74
C PHE A 78 24.03 29.13 2.03
N GLU A 79 24.91 28.65 2.92
CA GLU A 79 25.78 29.41 3.82
C GLU A 79 25.33 29.58 5.29
N ALA A 80 25.82 28.71 6.18
CA ALA A 80 26.52 29.08 7.43
C ALA A 80 26.95 27.84 8.25
N GLU A 81 28.20 27.47 8.03
CA GLU A 81 29.22 26.92 8.95
C GLU A 81 28.88 26.56 10.42
N THR A 82 29.36 25.36 10.80
CA THR A 82 29.86 24.94 12.12
C THR A 82 28.86 24.76 13.28
N THR A 83 28.52 23.49 13.53
CA THR A 83 28.94 22.77 14.76
C THR A 83 28.85 21.27 14.47
N VAL A 84 30.00 20.60 14.52
CA VAL A 84 30.10 19.15 14.55
C VAL A 84 29.67 18.72 15.95
N GLU A 85 28.39 18.42 16.10
CA GLU A 85 27.91 17.50 17.13
C GLU A 85 27.52 16.22 16.41
N THR A 86 28.42 15.24 16.44
CA THR A 86 28.13 13.84 16.17
C THR A 86 27.17 13.36 17.27
N GLU A 87 25.90 13.71 17.14
CA GLU A 87 24.82 13.00 17.81
C GLU A 87 24.62 11.66 17.10
N PRO A 88 24.23 10.59 17.83
CA PRO A 88 23.88 9.29 17.28
C PRO A 88 22.54 9.40 16.53
N ALA A 89 22.55 10.14 15.42
CA ALA A 89 21.43 10.29 14.52
C ALA A 89 21.33 9.04 13.64
N ASP A 90 20.93 7.95 14.32
CA ASP A 90 19.80 7.15 13.89
C ASP A 90 20.08 6.25 12.68
N ALA A 91 20.64 5.07 12.97
CA ALA A 91 20.76 3.96 12.02
C ALA A 91 19.44 3.68 11.27
N ALA A 92 18.28 3.96 11.87
CA ALA A 92 16.99 3.84 11.20
C ALA A 92 16.78 4.91 10.11
N THR A 93 17.27 6.12 10.33
CA THR A 93 17.27 7.21 9.33
C THR A 93 18.23 6.87 8.18
N GLU A 94 19.40 6.28 8.46
CA GLU A 94 20.33 5.83 7.42
C GLU A 94 19.79 4.65 6.59
N ALA A 95 19.16 3.67 7.25
CA ALA A 95 18.50 2.54 6.60
C ALA A 95 17.36 3.00 5.68
N SER A 96 16.60 4.02 6.13
CA SER A 96 15.50 4.61 5.35
C SER A 96 16.01 5.28 4.06
N ARG A 97 17.11 6.03 4.14
CA ARG A 97 17.75 6.64 2.95
C ARG A 97 18.32 5.59 2.00
N LEU A 98 18.84 4.48 2.51
CA LEU A 98 19.35 3.39 1.70
C LEU A 98 18.22 2.70 0.92
N ARG A 99 17.07 2.48 1.57
CA ARG A 99 15.86 1.92 0.95
C ARG A 99 15.30 2.82 -0.14
N GLU A 100 15.27 4.13 0.08
CA GLU A 100 14.78 5.10 -0.92
C GLU A 100 15.59 5.01 -2.23
N ARG A 101 16.92 4.91 -2.13
CA ARG A 101 17.81 4.77 -3.31
C ARG A 101 17.67 3.43 -4.03
N TYR A 102 17.39 2.34 -3.31
CA TYR A 102 17.10 1.05 -3.91
C TYR A 102 15.79 1.08 -4.71
N VAL A 103 14.73 1.66 -4.13
CA VAL A 103 13.43 1.81 -4.80
C VAL A 103 13.52 2.76 -6.00
N ALA A 104 14.36 3.79 -5.93
CA ALA A 104 14.68 4.68 -7.05
C ALA A 104 15.50 3.99 -8.16
N GLY A 105 16.04 2.79 -7.91
CA GLY A 105 16.89 2.04 -8.85
C GLY A 105 18.30 2.62 -8.98
N GLU A 106 18.73 3.49 -8.06
CA GLU A 106 20.07 4.08 -8.05
C GLU A 106 21.14 3.09 -7.56
N ILE A 107 20.71 2.10 -6.76
CA ILE A 107 21.56 1.01 -6.28
C ILE A 107 20.90 -0.34 -6.60
N ASP A 108 21.73 -1.33 -6.93
CA ASP A 108 21.29 -2.69 -7.20
C ASP A 108 21.05 -3.47 -5.89
N GLU A 109 20.27 -4.55 -5.96
CA GLU A 109 19.94 -5.42 -4.81
C GLU A 109 21.20 -5.86 -4.04
N VAL A 110 22.24 -6.30 -4.76
CA VAL A 110 23.47 -6.81 -4.15
C VAL A 110 24.23 -5.71 -3.39
N GLU A 111 24.10 -4.47 -3.85
CA GLU A 111 24.73 -3.31 -3.21
C GLU A 111 23.90 -2.81 -2.01
N PHE A 112 22.58 -2.94 -2.08
CA PHE A 112 21.68 -2.70 -0.96
C PHE A 112 21.96 -3.67 0.19
N GLU A 113 21.99 -4.97 -0.08
CA GLU A 113 22.25 -6.00 0.95
C GLU A 113 23.61 -5.81 1.62
N ARG A 114 24.67 -5.53 0.86
CA ARG A 114 26.01 -5.28 1.42
C ARG A 114 26.05 -4.06 2.34
N ARG A 115 25.36 -2.97 1.97
CA ARG A 115 25.33 -1.75 2.79
C ARG A 115 24.40 -1.88 3.99
N LEU A 116 23.34 -2.67 3.87
CA LEU A 116 22.44 -2.98 4.97
C LEU A 116 23.16 -3.83 6.02
N ASP A 117 23.93 -4.84 5.59
CA ASP A 117 24.74 -5.68 6.47
C ASP A 117 25.76 -4.85 7.26
N LEU A 118 26.46 -3.92 6.60
CA LEU A 118 27.41 -3.00 7.26
C LEU A 118 26.75 -2.05 8.27
N LEU A 119 25.46 -1.73 8.08
CA LEU A 119 24.70 -0.86 8.98
C LEU A 119 24.12 -1.64 10.18
N LEU A 120 23.85 -2.94 10.00
CA LEU A 120 23.36 -3.86 11.03
C LEU A 120 24.49 -4.45 11.88
N ASP A 121 25.70 -4.56 11.34
CA ASP A 121 26.90 -5.00 12.07
C ASP A 121 27.50 -3.86 12.92
N ASP A 122 26.87 -2.67 12.91
CA ASP A 122 27.22 -1.57 13.80
C ASP A 122 26.66 -1.85 15.22
N PRO A 123 27.52 -1.91 16.26
CA PRO A 123 27.17 -2.39 17.59
C PRO A 123 26.19 -1.47 18.35
N GLU A 124 25.85 -0.30 17.80
CA GLU A 124 24.83 0.59 18.37
C GLU A 124 23.40 0.20 17.96
N SER A 125 23.23 -0.65 16.93
CA SER A 125 21.93 -1.12 16.45
C SER A 125 21.36 -2.29 17.26
N GLU A 126 22.21 -3.10 17.91
CA GLU A 126 21.80 -4.24 18.74
C GLU A 126 21.11 -3.79 20.05
N ALA A 127 21.43 -2.60 20.56
CA ALA A 127 20.89 -2.09 21.82
C ALA A 127 19.38 -1.73 21.77
N LEU A 128 18.82 -1.51 20.58
CA LEU A 128 17.41 -1.14 20.40
C LEU A 128 16.46 -2.34 20.18
N LEU A 129 16.99 -3.53 19.90
CA LEU A 129 16.17 -4.72 19.61
C LEU A 129 15.91 -5.61 20.85
N ASP A 130 16.46 -5.26 22.01
CA ASP A 130 16.28 -5.99 23.28
C ASP A 130 15.17 -5.41 24.19
N ASP A 131 14.70 -4.17 23.96
CA ASP A 131 13.70 -3.51 24.83
C ASP A 131 12.26 -4.04 24.59
N ASP A 132 11.99 -4.67 23.44
CA ASP A 132 10.63 -5.11 23.05
C ASP A 132 10.36 -6.61 23.35
N ARG A 133 11.11 -7.22 24.29
CA ARG A 133 11.00 -8.65 24.63
C ARG A 133 10.62 -8.95 26.10
N GLU A 134 10.24 -7.95 26.90
CA GLU A 134 9.94 -8.12 28.35
C GLU A 134 8.47 -7.95 28.78
N THR A 135 7.48 -7.99 27.87
CA THR A 135 6.05 -7.89 28.26
C THR A 135 5.22 -9.13 27.97
N GLU A 136 5.80 -10.32 28.13
CA GLU A 136 5.05 -11.57 28.23
C GLU A 136 5.46 -12.27 29.53
N TRP A 137 4.48 -12.80 30.28
CA TRP A 137 4.60 -13.60 31.52
C TRP A 137 4.53 -12.88 32.88
N GLU A 138 3.33 -12.42 33.29
CA GLU A 138 2.76 -12.87 34.57
C GLU A 138 1.23 -12.67 34.60
N PHE A 139 0.52 -13.67 34.08
CA PHE A 139 -0.91 -13.89 34.32
C PHE A 139 -1.01 -15.07 35.32
N ASP A 140 -1.65 -14.83 36.47
CA ASP A 140 -2.24 -15.84 37.36
C ASP A 140 -1.33 -16.60 38.37
N ARG A 141 -1.16 -16.06 39.59
CA ARG A 141 -1.50 -16.76 40.86
C ARG A 141 -1.41 -15.92 42.13
#